data_AF-A0A1A3TXH4-F1
#
_entry.id   AF-A0A1A3TXH4-F1
#
_cell.length_a   1.000
_cell.length_b   1.000
_cell.length_c   1.000
_cell.angle_alpha   90.00
_cell.angle_beta   90.00
_cell.angle_gamma   90.00
#
_symmetry.space_group_name_H-M   'P 1'
#
loop_
_entity.id
_entity.type
_entity.pdbx_description
1 polymer ?
#
loop_
_entity_poly.entity_id
_entity_poly.type
_entity_poly.pdbx_seq_one_letter_code
_entity_poly.pdbx_strand_id
1 'polypeptide(L)'
;MPMPEKFAADDFVDAAIRLILAGGPGAATATAVAHAVGAPSGSVYHRFPTRRDLLAEAWLTPVRRFHDDFLPVLAADGDPVGIGVAAARHVLRWSADHREAAALLARYSRSDFVSADCSAAVVADADALDRRAAEALDGFLARFPAGDRDRVLLAVIDAPLALVRRSLAAGGPDADTAALAADVARRLLAGD
;
A
#
# COMPACT_ATOMS: atom_id res chain seq x y z
N MET A 1 -17.08 23.22 18.55
CA MET A 1 -16.32 22.50 17.50
C MET A 1 -14.84 22.61 17.85
N PRO A 2 -14.04 21.54 17.81
CA PRO A 2 -12.60 21.69 17.95
C PRO A 2 -12.11 22.54 16.77
N MET A 3 -11.19 23.47 17.03
CA MET A 3 -10.51 24.19 15.96
C MET A 3 -9.65 23.17 15.20
N PRO A 4 -9.66 23.14 13.86
CA PRO A 4 -8.71 22.30 13.13
C PRO A 4 -7.30 22.66 13.60
N GLU A 5 -6.54 21.66 14.05
CA GLU A 5 -5.13 21.87 14.36
C GLU A 5 -4.46 22.46 13.11
N LYS A 6 -3.66 23.51 13.30
CA LYS A 6 -2.97 24.20 12.20
C LYS A 6 -2.08 23.26 11.36
N PHE A 7 -1.70 22.10 11.91
CA PHE A 7 -0.90 21.06 11.27
C PHE A 7 -1.46 19.68 11.65
N ALA A 8 -2.17 19.03 10.74
CA ALA A 8 -2.74 17.70 10.98
C ALA A 8 -1.64 16.64 10.94
N ALA A 9 -1.84 15.49 11.61
CA ALA A 9 -0.89 14.38 11.56
C ALA A 9 -0.63 13.90 10.12
N ASP A 10 -1.67 13.94 9.28
CA ASP A 10 -1.61 13.57 7.86
C ASP A 10 -0.64 14.45 7.07
N ASP A 11 -0.51 15.76 7.40
CA ASP A 11 0.44 16.65 6.72
C ASP A 11 1.89 16.19 6.92
N PHE A 12 2.22 15.70 8.13
CA PHE A 12 3.55 15.17 8.45
C PHE A 12 3.79 13.81 7.80
N VAL A 13 2.76 12.96 7.71
CA VAL A 13 2.82 11.67 7.02
C VAL A 13 3.09 11.89 5.53
N ASP A 14 2.33 12.76 4.87
CA ASP A 14 2.51 13.06 3.45
C ASP A 14 3.89 13.69 3.17
N ALA A 15 4.36 14.58 4.05
CA ALA A 15 5.71 15.13 3.95
C ALA A 15 6.80 14.05 4.13
N ALA A 16 6.60 13.11 5.05
CA ALA A 16 7.52 11.99 5.23
C ALA A 16 7.56 11.08 4.00
N ILE A 17 6.41 10.74 3.41
CA ILE A 17 6.33 9.94 2.17
C ILE A 17 7.15 10.59 1.05
N ARG A 18 6.96 11.90 0.81
CA ARG A 18 7.72 12.64 -0.22
C ARG A 18 9.23 12.62 0.02
N LEU A 19 9.66 12.82 1.28
CA LEU A 19 11.07 12.77 1.64
C LEU A 19 11.67 11.36 1.48
N ILE A 20 10.91 10.31 1.83
CA ILE A 20 11.33 8.92 1.65
C ILE A 20 11.51 8.59 0.16
N LEU A 21 10.60 9.03 -0.69
CA LEU A 21 10.71 8.81 -2.15
C LEU A 21 11.92 9.54 -2.74
N ALA A 22 12.21 10.75 -2.25
CA ALA A 22 13.32 11.56 -2.74
C ALA A 22 14.71 11.07 -2.29
N GLY A 23 14.84 10.58 -1.04
CA GLY A 23 16.16 10.29 -0.44
C GLY A 23 16.22 9.03 0.42
N GLY A 24 15.21 8.17 0.36
CA GLY A 24 15.07 6.97 1.17
C GLY A 24 14.66 7.25 2.62
N PRO A 25 14.47 6.21 3.46
CA PRO A 25 14.01 6.35 4.84
C PRO A 25 14.86 7.29 5.71
N GLY A 26 16.17 7.39 5.39
CA GLY A 26 17.12 8.30 6.02
C GLY A 26 16.76 9.79 5.90
N ALA A 27 16.15 10.19 4.77
CA ALA A 27 15.85 11.59 4.48
C ALA A 27 14.68 12.15 5.30
N ALA A 28 13.73 11.30 5.70
CA ALA A 28 12.62 11.66 6.57
C ALA A 28 13.06 11.74 8.04
N THR A 29 13.79 12.81 8.37
CA THR A 29 14.10 13.18 9.76
C THR A 29 12.98 14.05 10.34
N ALA A 30 12.81 14.07 11.66
CA ALA A 30 11.80 14.93 12.31
C ALA A 30 11.95 16.40 11.91
N THR A 31 13.19 16.91 11.83
CA THR A 31 13.47 18.27 11.38
C THR A 31 13.11 18.49 9.91
N ALA A 32 13.48 17.58 9.01
CA ALA A 32 13.17 17.71 7.59
C ALA A 32 11.65 17.67 7.33
N VAL A 33 10.94 16.78 8.04
CA VAL A 33 9.48 16.65 7.93
C VAL A 33 8.80 17.89 8.48
N ALA A 34 9.17 18.36 9.68
CA ALA A 34 8.61 19.59 10.25
C ALA A 34 8.85 20.81 9.35
N HIS A 35 10.06 20.94 8.80
CA HIS A 35 10.40 21.99 7.85
C HIS A 35 9.54 21.92 6.58
N ALA A 36 9.33 20.71 6.03
CA ALA A 36 8.49 20.53 4.84
C ALA A 36 7.01 20.88 5.08
N VAL A 37 6.51 20.70 6.31
CA VAL A 37 5.15 21.11 6.72
C VAL A 37 5.08 22.60 7.09
N GLY A 38 6.21 23.26 7.35
CA GLY A 38 6.24 24.63 7.90
C GLY A 38 5.90 24.69 9.39
N ALA A 39 6.07 23.58 10.10
CA ALA A 39 5.81 23.45 11.53
C ALA A 39 7.11 23.52 12.35
N PRO A 40 7.04 23.91 13.65
CA PRO A 40 8.16 23.75 14.58
C PRO A 40 8.62 22.28 14.66
N SER A 41 9.92 22.05 14.82
CA SER A 41 10.49 20.69 14.90
C SER A 41 9.89 19.83 16.02
N GLY A 42 9.51 20.44 17.15
CA GLY A 42 8.83 19.75 18.25
C GLY A 42 7.42 19.23 17.91
N SER A 43 6.76 19.78 16.88
CA SER A 43 5.40 19.38 16.50
C SER A 43 5.29 17.93 16.01
N VAL A 44 6.39 17.36 15.51
CA VAL A 44 6.46 15.94 15.12
C VAL A 44 6.35 15.04 16.35
N TYR A 45 7.12 15.32 17.40
CA TYR A 45 7.19 14.45 18.59
C TYR A 45 5.91 14.45 19.43
N HIS A 46 5.07 15.48 19.29
CA HIS A 46 3.74 15.48 19.88
C HIS A 46 2.77 14.50 19.22
N ARG A 47 3.04 14.10 17.97
CA ARG A 47 2.18 13.22 17.16
C ARG A 47 2.76 11.82 17.03
N PHE A 48 4.08 11.75 16.86
CA PHE A 48 4.82 10.52 16.67
C PHE A 48 5.88 10.43 17.78
N PRO A 49 5.71 9.55 18.78
CA PRO A 49 6.61 9.45 19.91
C PRO A 49 8.08 9.27 19.49
N THR A 50 8.30 8.55 18.40
CA THR A 50 9.62 8.34 17.82
C THR A 50 9.63 8.61 16.31
N ARG A 51 10.84 8.81 15.76
CA ARG A 51 11.03 8.81 14.30
C ARG A 51 10.60 7.48 13.67
N ARG A 52 10.76 6.35 14.37
CA ARG A 52 10.34 5.04 13.88
C ARG A 52 8.82 4.99 13.72
N ASP A 53 8.07 5.52 14.68
CA ASP A 53 6.61 5.63 14.57
C ASP A 53 6.19 6.50 13.38
N LEU A 54 6.85 7.64 13.14
CA LEU A 54 6.57 8.47 11.96
C LEU A 54 6.80 7.71 10.64
N LEU A 55 7.93 6.99 10.53
CA LEU A 55 8.25 6.23 9.33
C LEU A 55 7.30 5.04 9.13
N ALA A 56 6.90 4.38 10.21
CA ALA A 56 5.90 3.33 10.18
C ALA A 56 4.54 3.87 9.74
N GLU A 57 4.07 4.96 10.33
CA GLU A 57 2.80 5.60 9.93
C GLU A 57 2.82 6.10 8.47
N ALA A 58 3.97 6.58 8.00
CA ALA A 58 4.16 6.96 6.59
C ALA A 58 3.97 5.77 5.63
N TRP A 59 4.31 4.55 6.04
CA TRP A 59 4.10 3.35 5.25
C TRP A 59 2.72 2.71 5.48
N LEU A 60 2.23 2.66 6.72
CA LEU A 60 0.95 2.05 7.07
C LEU A 60 -0.23 2.86 6.52
N THR A 61 -0.11 4.18 6.39
CA THR A 61 -1.17 5.02 5.82
C THR A 61 -1.57 4.62 4.41
N PRO A 62 -0.65 4.52 3.43
CA PRO A 62 -1.00 4.02 2.10
C PRO A 62 -1.40 2.53 2.09
N VAL A 63 -0.88 1.70 3.00
CA VAL A 63 -1.36 0.30 3.15
C VAL A 63 -2.84 0.26 3.54
N ARG A 64 -3.24 1.05 4.54
CA ARG A 64 -4.65 1.16 4.98
C ARG A 64 -5.55 1.58 3.83
N ARG A 65 -5.19 2.66 3.14
CA ARG A 65 -5.94 3.17 1.98
C ARG A 65 -6.06 2.11 0.87
N PHE A 66 -4.97 1.43 0.55
CA PHE A 66 -5.01 0.35 -0.43
C PHE A 66 -5.90 -0.82 0.02
N HIS A 67 -5.81 -1.25 1.28
CA HIS A 67 -6.67 -2.32 1.81
C HIS A 67 -8.16 -1.95 1.80
N ASP A 68 -8.50 -0.70 2.13
CA ASP A 68 -9.88 -0.23 2.13
C ASP A 68 -10.51 -0.26 0.72
N ASP A 69 -9.71 -0.05 -0.32
CA ASP A 69 -10.18 -0.09 -1.71
C ASP A 69 -10.09 -1.49 -2.34
N PHE A 70 -9.03 -2.24 -2.04
CA PHE A 70 -8.71 -3.51 -2.70
C PHE A 70 -9.41 -4.72 -2.10
N LEU A 71 -9.49 -4.82 -0.77
CA LEU A 71 -10.07 -6.01 -0.12
C LEU A 71 -11.56 -6.20 -0.44
N PRO A 72 -12.39 -5.14 -0.55
CA PRO A 72 -13.77 -5.29 -1.02
C PRO A 72 -13.87 -5.87 -2.44
N VAL A 73 -12.89 -5.59 -3.32
CA VAL A 73 -12.86 -6.17 -4.67
C VAL A 73 -12.67 -7.68 -4.60
N LEU A 74 -11.73 -8.17 -3.79
CA LEU A 74 -11.53 -9.60 -3.58
C LEU A 74 -12.71 -10.29 -2.87
N ALA A 75 -13.41 -9.57 -2.01
CA ALA A 75 -14.53 -10.08 -1.24
C ALA A 75 -15.85 -10.11 -2.04
N ALA A 76 -15.90 -9.50 -3.23
CA ALA A 76 -17.11 -9.42 -4.05
C ALA A 76 -17.74 -10.80 -4.33
N ASP A 77 -19.07 -10.81 -4.48
CA ASP A 77 -19.82 -11.99 -4.88
C ASP A 77 -19.75 -12.17 -6.41
N GLY A 78 -19.61 -13.42 -6.85
CA GLY A 78 -19.66 -13.77 -8.27
C GLY A 78 -18.59 -14.76 -8.71
N ASP A 79 -18.33 -14.78 -10.01
CA ASP A 79 -17.33 -15.64 -10.63
C ASP A 79 -15.90 -15.27 -10.12
N PRO A 80 -15.17 -16.21 -9.50
CA PRO A 80 -13.84 -15.94 -8.96
C PRO A 80 -12.82 -15.52 -10.03
N VAL A 81 -12.98 -15.96 -11.30
CA VAL A 81 -12.12 -15.52 -12.41
C VAL A 81 -12.37 -14.03 -12.71
N GLY A 82 -13.63 -13.64 -12.89
CA GLY A 82 -14.02 -12.24 -13.06
C GLY A 82 -13.55 -11.33 -11.93
N ILE A 83 -13.64 -11.80 -10.68
CA ILE A 83 -13.15 -11.07 -9.50
C ILE A 83 -11.63 -10.90 -9.56
N GLY A 84 -10.87 -11.95 -9.84
CA GLY A 84 -9.41 -11.86 -9.93
C GLY A 84 -8.94 -10.92 -11.05
N VAL A 85 -9.65 -10.89 -12.18
CA VAL A 85 -9.42 -9.91 -13.25
C VAL A 85 -9.69 -8.47 -12.79
N ALA A 86 -10.77 -8.25 -12.05
CA ALA A 86 -11.10 -6.95 -11.50
C ALA A 86 -10.07 -6.49 -10.46
N ALA A 87 -9.62 -7.42 -9.60
CA ALA A 87 -8.58 -7.18 -8.59
C ALA A 87 -7.25 -6.78 -9.23
N ALA A 88 -6.77 -7.55 -10.22
CA ALA A 88 -5.55 -7.23 -10.96
C ALA A 88 -5.63 -5.83 -11.57
N ARG A 89 -6.74 -5.49 -12.25
CA ARG A 89 -6.95 -4.16 -12.80
C ARG A 89 -6.98 -3.06 -11.74
N HIS A 90 -7.59 -3.34 -10.59
CA HIS A 90 -7.71 -2.39 -9.49
C HIS A 90 -6.33 -1.96 -8.98
N VAL A 91 -5.38 -2.89 -8.82
CA VAL A 91 -4.00 -2.58 -8.41
C VAL A 91 -3.38 -1.50 -9.30
N LEU A 92 -3.53 -1.62 -10.63
CA LEU A 92 -2.93 -0.68 -11.59
C LEU A 92 -3.64 0.67 -11.57
N ARG A 93 -4.98 0.67 -11.48
CA ARG A 93 -5.78 1.91 -11.39
C ARG A 93 -5.48 2.68 -10.12
N TRP A 94 -5.53 2.02 -8.97
CA TRP A 94 -5.18 2.63 -7.68
C TRP A 94 -3.75 3.20 -7.72
N SER A 95 -2.82 2.48 -8.35
CA SER A 95 -1.44 2.95 -8.49
C SER A 95 -1.29 4.19 -9.38
N ALA A 96 -2.12 4.32 -10.42
CA ALA A 96 -2.15 5.49 -11.28
C ALA A 96 -2.75 6.72 -10.56
N ASP A 97 -3.76 6.50 -9.72
CA ASP A 97 -4.47 7.53 -8.96
C ASP A 97 -3.67 7.99 -7.71
N HIS A 98 -2.85 7.10 -7.13
CA HIS A 98 -2.10 7.33 -5.90
C HIS A 98 -0.59 7.13 -6.09
N ARG A 99 0.00 7.85 -7.05
CA ARG A 99 1.39 7.61 -7.53
C ARG A 99 2.46 7.55 -6.45
N GLU A 100 2.48 8.50 -5.52
CA GLU A 100 3.49 8.54 -4.44
C GLU A 100 3.33 7.34 -3.49
N ALA A 101 2.10 7.05 -3.09
CA ALA A 101 1.77 5.89 -2.26
C ALA A 101 2.15 4.58 -2.96
N ALA A 102 1.78 4.42 -4.23
CA ALA A 102 2.10 3.24 -5.01
C ALA A 102 3.61 3.06 -5.21
N ALA A 103 4.35 4.15 -5.45
CA ALA A 103 5.81 4.11 -5.54
C ALA A 103 6.44 3.67 -4.20
N LEU A 104 5.92 4.15 -3.07
CA LEU A 104 6.37 3.76 -1.74
C LEU A 104 6.14 2.25 -1.49
N LEU A 105 4.92 1.78 -1.71
CA LEU A 105 4.54 0.37 -1.50
C LEU A 105 5.22 -0.59 -2.48
N ALA A 106 5.52 -0.14 -3.70
CA ALA A 106 6.23 -0.96 -4.69
C ALA A 106 7.72 -1.11 -4.35
N ARG A 107 8.33 -0.11 -3.70
CA ARG A 107 9.77 -0.04 -3.41
C ARG A 107 10.14 -0.65 -2.05
N TYR A 108 9.25 -0.60 -1.08
CA TYR A 108 9.53 -0.98 0.29
C TYR A 108 8.51 -1.98 0.84
N SER A 109 8.88 -2.63 1.93
CA SER A 109 8.12 -3.66 2.62
C SER A 109 7.82 -3.25 4.05
N ARG A 110 6.94 -4.02 4.71
CA ARG A 110 6.65 -3.86 6.15
C ARG A 110 7.91 -3.81 7.00
N SER A 111 8.86 -4.72 6.75
CA SER A 111 10.09 -4.84 7.55
C SER A 111 11.05 -3.66 7.42
N ASP A 112 10.91 -2.83 6.38
CA ASP A 112 11.71 -1.61 6.24
C ASP A 112 11.30 -0.53 7.25
N PHE A 113 10.05 -0.57 7.73
CA PHE A 113 9.43 0.49 8.52
C PHE A 113 8.93 0.04 9.89
N VAL A 114 8.43 -1.18 10.01
CA VAL A 114 7.86 -1.73 11.25
C VAL A 114 8.82 -2.75 11.85
N SER A 115 9.31 -2.46 13.05
CA SER A 115 10.19 -3.32 13.85
C SER A 115 9.81 -3.27 15.33
N ALA A 116 10.50 -4.07 16.15
CA ALA A 116 10.36 -4.05 17.61
C ALA A 116 10.74 -2.69 18.27
N ASP A 117 11.40 -1.78 17.52
CA ASP A 117 11.74 -0.44 17.99
C ASP A 117 10.58 0.56 17.84
N CYS A 118 9.48 0.16 17.18
CA CYS A 118 8.26 0.96 17.10
C CYS A 118 7.46 0.84 18.40
N SER A 119 6.57 1.80 18.63
CA SER A 119 5.61 1.71 19.73
C SER A 119 4.70 0.48 19.59
N ALA A 120 4.23 -0.04 20.72
CA ALA A 120 3.32 -1.18 20.74
C ALA A 120 2.03 -0.94 19.94
N ALA A 121 1.55 0.31 19.89
CA ALA A 121 0.38 0.69 19.11
C ALA A 121 0.62 0.52 17.60
N VAL A 122 1.76 0.99 17.10
CA VAL A 122 2.14 0.84 15.68
C VAL A 122 2.30 -0.62 15.30
N VAL A 123 2.95 -1.42 16.14
CA VAL A 123 3.11 -2.87 15.89
C VAL A 123 1.75 -3.57 15.86
N ALA A 124 0.87 -3.27 16.81
CA ALA A 124 -0.47 -3.86 16.87
C ALA A 124 -1.33 -3.50 15.65
N ASP A 125 -1.25 -2.25 15.16
CA ASP A 125 -1.95 -1.83 13.95
C ASP A 125 -1.41 -2.52 12.68
N ALA A 126 -0.08 -2.58 12.54
CA ALA A 126 0.54 -3.32 11.44
C ALA A 126 0.11 -4.80 11.42
N ASP A 127 0.11 -5.46 12.59
CA ASP A 127 -0.32 -6.85 12.70
C ASP A 127 -1.83 -7.02 12.39
N ALA A 128 -2.65 -6.03 12.72
CA ALA A 128 -4.07 -6.03 12.36
C ALA A 128 -4.28 -5.92 10.84
N LEU A 129 -3.49 -5.08 10.16
CA LEU A 129 -3.53 -4.96 8.71
C LEU A 129 -3.05 -6.23 8.01
N ASP A 130 -2.00 -6.87 8.53
CA ASP A 130 -1.50 -8.16 8.02
C ASP A 130 -2.58 -9.24 8.14
N ARG A 131 -3.23 -9.36 9.32
CA ARG A 131 -4.33 -10.32 9.51
C ARG A 131 -5.49 -10.05 8.56
N ARG A 132 -5.91 -8.79 8.42
CA ARG A 132 -7.01 -8.39 7.53
C ARG A 132 -6.71 -8.76 6.07
N ALA A 133 -5.48 -8.53 5.61
CA ALA A 133 -5.08 -8.90 4.26
C ALA A 133 -5.00 -10.42 4.07
N ALA A 134 -4.43 -11.14 5.05
CA ALA A 134 -4.33 -12.60 5.00
C ALA A 134 -5.72 -13.26 4.96
N GLU A 135 -6.66 -12.84 5.81
CA GLU A 135 -8.03 -13.36 5.84
C GLU A 135 -8.75 -13.15 4.50
N ALA A 136 -8.65 -11.97 3.91
CA ALA A 136 -9.26 -11.67 2.62
C ALA A 136 -8.64 -12.49 1.48
N LEU A 137 -7.31 -12.65 1.49
CA LEU A 137 -6.59 -13.42 0.48
C LEU A 137 -6.89 -14.91 0.62
N ASP A 138 -6.89 -15.47 1.82
CA ASP A 138 -7.26 -16.87 2.08
C ASP A 138 -8.71 -17.15 1.67
N GLY A 139 -9.63 -16.21 1.97
CA GLY A 139 -11.01 -16.29 1.51
C GLY A 139 -11.15 -16.30 -0.01
N PHE A 140 -10.34 -15.51 -0.72
CA PHE A 140 -10.30 -15.51 -2.19
C PHE A 140 -9.67 -16.80 -2.75
N LEU A 141 -8.54 -17.23 -2.20
CA LEU A 141 -7.85 -18.46 -2.60
C LEU A 141 -8.72 -19.71 -2.42
N ALA A 142 -9.54 -19.76 -1.37
CA ALA A 142 -10.45 -20.87 -1.10
C ALA A 142 -11.54 -21.07 -2.19
N ARG A 143 -11.73 -20.10 -3.09
CA ARG A 143 -12.65 -20.19 -4.23
C ARG A 143 -12.05 -20.95 -5.43
N PHE A 144 -10.77 -21.31 -5.35
CA PHE A 144 -10.05 -22.06 -6.38
C PHE A 144 -9.59 -23.43 -5.84
N PRO A 145 -9.30 -24.41 -6.72
CA PRO A 145 -8.65 -25.66 -6.32
C PRO A 145 -7.33 -25.40 -5.58
N ALA A 146 -7.01 -26.22 -4.56
CA ALA A 146 -5.80 -26.03 -3.74
C ALA A 146 -4.50 -26.05 -4.56
N GLY A 147 -4.47 -26.79 -5.67
CA GLY A 147 -3.32 -26.84 -6.60
C GLY A 147 -3.08 -25.54 -7.38
N ASP A 148 -4.05 -24.62 -7.40
CA ASP A 148 -3.97 -23.38 -8.16
C ASP A 148 -3.47 -22.19 -7.34
N ARG A 149 -3.14 -22.39 -6.05
CA ARG A 149 -2.77 -21.31 -5.12
C ARG A 149 -1.74 -20.34 -5.71
N ASP A 150 -0.60 -20.85 -6.17
CA ASP A 150 0.49 -20.02 -6.69
C ASP A 150 0.09 -19.30 -7.98
N ARG A 151 -0.74 -19.94 -8.81
CA ARG A 151 -1.28 -19.35 -10.04
C ARG A 151 -2.22 -18.18 -9.74
N VAL A 152 -3.05 -18.32 -8.71
CA VAL A 152 -3.97 -17.26 -8.26
C VAL A 152 -3.18 -16.09 -7.67
N LEU A 153 -2.19 -16.36 -6.82
CA LEU A 153 -1.30 -15.33 -6.26
C LEU A 153 -0.55 -14.58 -7.36
N LEU A 154 -0.01 -15.31 -8.34
CA LEU A 154 0.65 -14.72 -9.50
C LEU A 154 -0.29 -13.79 -10.27
N ALA A 155 -1.55 -14.20 -10.47
CA ALA A 155 -2.54 -13.44 -11.22
C ALA A 155 -2.96 -12.13 -10.54
N VAL A 156 -3.14 -12.14 -9.21
CA VAL A 156 -3.77 -11.01 -8.49
C VAL A 156 -2.80 -10.17 -7.67
N ILE A 157 -1.62 -10.69 -7.33
CA ILE A 157 -0.60 -10.00 -6.54
C ILE A 157 0.66 -9.78 -7.36
N ASP A 158 1.34 -10.85 -7.77
CA ASP A 158 2.73 -10.74 -8.26
C ASP A 158 2.81 -10.04 -9.63
N ALA A 159 2.00 -10.47 -10.59
CA ALA A 159 2.01 -9.88 -11.92
C ALA A 159 1.54 -8.41 -11.93
N PRO A 160 0.43 -8.03 -11.26
CA PRO A 160 0.05 -6.62 -11.13
C PRO A 160 1.13 -5.76 -10.46
N LEU A 161 1.75 -6.25 -9.38
CA LEU A 161 2.84 -5.53 -8.70
C LEU A 161 4.07 -5.36 -9.60
N ALA A 162 4.45 -6.40 -10.36
CA ALA A 162 5.53 -6.32 -11.34
C ALA A 162 5.24 -5.28 -12.43
N LEU A 163 4.00 -5.21 -12.90
CA LEU A 163 3.56 -4.20 -13.87
C LEU A 163 3.62 -2.79 -13.28
N VAL A 164 3.20 -2.58 -12.02
CA VAL A 164 3.38 -1.29 -11.31
C VAL A 164 4.86 -0.92 -11.26
N ARG A 165 5.71 -1.81 -10.74
CA ARG A 165 7.16 -1.57 -10.63
C ARG A 165 7.79 -1.19 -11.97
N ARG A 166 7.43 -1.91 -13.04
CA ARG A 166 7.91 -1.64 -14.40
C ARG A 166 7.49 -0.25 -14.88
N SER A 167 6.25 0.15 -14.62
CA SER A 167 5.65 1.38 -15.16
C SER A 167 6.03 2.63 -14.37
N LEU A 168 6.48 2.52 -13.11
CA LEU A 168 7.00 3.65 -12.34
C LEU A 168 8.14 4.41 -13.03
N ALA A 169 9.01 3.70 -13.78
CA ALA A 169 10.08 4.34 -14.56
C ALA A 169 9.56 5.24 -15.71
N ALA A 170 8.31 5.02 -16.14
CA ALA A 170 7.64 5.74 -17.22
C ALA A 170 6.54 6.71 -16.72
N GLY A 171 6.54 7.05 -15.42
CA GLY A 171 5.56 7.97 -14.82
C GLY A 171 4.35 7.28 -14.17
N GLY A 172 4.36 5.95 -14.08
CA GLY A 172 3.32 5.13 -13.44
C GLY A 172 2.47 4.34 -14.44
N PRO A 173 1.58 3.45 -13.95
CA PRO A 173 0.66 2.71 -14.80
C PRO A 173 -0.29 3.61 -15.60
N ASP A 174 -0.68 3.13 -16.77
CA ASP A 174 -1.71 3.71 -17.63
C ASP A 174 -2.83 2.69 -17.93
N ALA A 175 -3.78 3.09 -18.78
CA ALA A 175 -4.91 2.25 -19.17
C ALA A 175 -4.47 0.95 -19.85
N ASP A 176 -3.44 1.00 -20.68
CA ASP A 176 -2.90 -0.15 -21.40
C ASP A 176 -2.24 -1.15 -20.45
N THR A 177 -1.50 -0.66 -19.45
CA THR A 177 -0.92 -1.49 -18.39
C THR A 177 -2.00 -2.16 -17.55
N ALA A 178 -3.09 -1.44 -17.25
CA ALA A 178 -4.24 -2.01 -16.53
C ALA A 178 -5.02 -3.04 -17.36
N ALA A 179 -5.10 -2.85 -18.68
CA ALA A 179 -5.68 -3.84 -19.60
C ALA A 179 -4.80 -5.09 -19.71
N LEU A 180 -3.49 -4.93 -19.78
CA LEU A 180 -2.53 -6.03 -19.77
C LEU A 180 -2.64 -6.87 -18.48
N ALA A 181 -2.70 -6.23 -17.31
CA ALA A 181 -2.89 -6.95 -16.04
C ALA A 181 -4.17 -7.77 -16.02
N ALA A 182 -5.27 -7.21 -16.54
CA ALA A 182 -6.55 -7.91 -16.65
C ALA A 182 -6.49 -9.10 -17.63
N ASP A 183 -5.76 -8.99 -18.74
CA ASP A 183 -5.57 -10.10 -19.69
C ASP A 183 -4.72 -11.22 -19.08
N VAL A 184 -3.60 -10.88 -18.44
CA VAL A 184 -2.74 -11.85 -17.74
C VAL A 184 -3.53 -12.58 -16.66
N ALA A 185 -4.26 -11.85 -15.81
CA ALA A 185 -5.08 -12.47 -14.77
C ALA A 185 -6.13 -13.41 -15.36
N ARG A 186 -6.82 -13.03 -16.44
CA ARG A 186 -7.81 -13.88 -17.09
C ARG A 186 -7.19 -15.19 -17.58
N ARG A 187 -6.05 -15.13 -18.26
CA ARG A 187 -5.36 -16.32 -18.79
C ARG A 187 -4.89 -17.25 -17.69
N LEU A 188 -4.37 -16.71 -16.60
CA LEU A 188 -3.91 -17.50 -15.47
C LEU A 188 -5.07 -18.15 -14.71
N LEU A 189 -6.20 -17.45 -14.56
CA LEU A 189 -7.30 -17.90 -13.70
C LEU A 189 -8.33 -18.78 -14.43
N ALA A 190 -8.50 -18.64 -15.75
CA ALA A 190 -9.54 -19.36 -16.49
C ALA A 190 -9.32 -20.88 -16.58
N GLY A 191 -8.13 -21.40 -16.25
CA GLY A 191 -7.77 -22.78 -16.59
C GLY A 191 -7.50 -22.94 -18.08
N ASP A 192 -6.64 -23.89 -18.44
CA ASP A 192 -6.58 -24.40 -19.82
C ASP A 192 -7.82 -25.23 -20.14
#